data_AF-A0A924L6R7-F1
#
_entry.id   AF-A0A924L6R7-F1
#
_cell.length_a   1.000
_cell.length_b   1.000
_cell.length_c   1.000
_cell.angle_alpha   90.00
_cell.angle_beta   90.00
_cell.angle_gamma   90.00
#
_symmetry.space_group_name_H-M   'P 1'
#
loop_
_entity.id
_entity.type
_entity.pdbx_description
1 polymer ?
#
loop_
_entity_poly.entity_id
_entity_poly.type
_entity_poly.pdbx_seq_one_letter_code
_entity_poly.pdbx_strand_id
1 'polypeptide(L)'
;SEVAVIADDTADAELVAADLLGQAEHGPNSPAALVTTSERLGREVIAAVERQLVGLSTREICGPAWRDYGSVIVVKSREDAVLVMDELAPEHLEVQTSEDEWYHDALANYGSLFLGQWSTVAYSDKGMAGTNHTLPTAGGARHSAGLSVSRYLKPLTYQRISRAATLSVAPAVEIISASEGMTAHQATATMRIARLEERPALSIAE
;
A
#
# COMPACT_ATOMS: atom_id res chain seq x y z
N SER A 1 8.96 6.19 -9.33
CA SER A 1 7.61 6.08 -9.85
C SER A 1 7.64 4.90 -10.77
N GLU A 2 6.72 3.98 -10.57
CA GLU A 2 6.73 2.66 -11.18
C GLU A 2 5.32 2.19 -11.47
N VAL A 3 5.21 1.28 -12.42
CA VAL A 3 3.96 0.58 -12.76
C VAL A 3 4.24 -0.90 -12.82
N ALA A 4 3.28 -1.67 -12.38
CA ALA A 4 3.23 -3.10 -12.65
C ALA A 4 1.86 -3.49 -13.17
N VAL A 5 1.83 -4.48 -14.06
CA VAL A 5 0.61 -5.03 -14.65
C VAL A 5 0.56 -6.52 -14.35
N ILE A 6 -0.58 -7.01 -13.85
CA ILE A 6 -0.94 -8.42 -13.89
C ILE A 6 -1.83 -8.62 -15.12
N ALA A 7 -1.47 -9.56 -16.00
CA ALA A 7 -2.30 -9.88 -17.16
C ALA A 7 -2.35 -11.39 -17.46
N ASP A 8 -3.49 -11.87 -17.96
CA ASP A 8 -3.68 -13.25 -18.40
C ASP A 8 -3.87 -13.35 -19.92
N ASP A 9 -4.08 -14.56 -20.45
CA ASP A 9 -4.25 -14.80 -21.89
C ASP A 9 -5.36 -13.98 -22.59
N THR A 10 -6.28 -13.37 -21.83
CA THR A 10 -7.38 -12.56 -22.35
C THR A 10 -7.03 -11.09 -22.56
N ALA A 11 -5.90 -10.63 -22.03
CA ALA A 11 -5.46 -9.25 -22.15
C ALA A 11 -5.01 -8.89 -23.57
N ASP A 12 -5.18 -7.61 -23.93
CA ASP A 12 -4.65 -7.04 -25.18
C ASP A 12 -3.19 -6.63 -24.97
N ALA A 13 -2.27 -7.31 -25.66
CA ALA A 13 -0.84 -7.04 -25.58
C ALA A 13 -0.46 -5.61 -25.98
N GLU A 14 -1.22 -4.96 -26.88
CA GLU A 14 -0.96 -3.58 -27.29
C GLU A 14 -1.34 -2.59 -26.18
N LEU A 15 -2.43 -2.83 -25.45
CA LEU A 15 -2.83 -1.99 -24.31
C LEU A 15 -1.85 -2.15 -23.16
N VAL A 16 -1.52 -3.39 -22.77
CA VAL A 16 -0.54 -3.65 -21.69
C VAL A 16 0.81 -2.99 -22.02
N ALA A 17 1.28 -3.08 -23.27
CA ALA A 17 2.50 -2.40 -23.68
C ALA A 17 2.40 -0.87 -23.59
N ALA A 18 1.25 -0.30 -23.94
CA ALA A 18 1.01 1.13 -23.86
C ALA A 18 1.01 1.63 -22.41
N ASP A 19 0.38 0.88 -21.48
CA ASP A 19 0.35 1.24 -20.05
C ASP A 19 1.75 1.14 -19.42
N LEU A 20 2.53 0.10 -19.75
CA LEU A 20 3.93 -0.01 -19.32
C LEU A 20 4.78 1.18 -19.83
N LEU A 21 4.60 1.57 -21.09
CA LEU A 21 5.30 2.71 -21.67
C LEU A 21 4.84 4.06 -21.13
N GLY A 22 3.54 4.19 -20.81
CA GLY A 22 2.96 5.38 -20.20
C GLY A 22 3.61 5.73 -18.87
N GLN A 23 4.10 4.75 -18.11
CA GLN A 23 4.91 5.01 -16.93
C GLN A 23 6.39 5.23 -17.25
N ALA A 24 6.94 4.47 -18.21
CA ALA A 24 8.36 4.55 -18.57
C ALA A 24 8.77 5.96 -19.02
N GLU A 25 7.84 6.77 -19.53
CA GLU A 25 8.12 8.16 -19.93
C GLU A 25 8.33 9.13 -18.75
N HIS A 26 7.96 8.76 -17.53
CA HIS A 26 8.15 9.62 -16.34
C HIS A 26 9.62 9.81 -15.96
N GLY A 27 10.51 8.94 -16.43
CA GLY A 27 11.95 9.07 -16.20
C GLY A 27 12.74 7.84 -16.63
N PRO A 28 14.03 7.99 -16.97
CA PRO A 28 14.86 6.92 -17.53
C PRO A 28 15.15 5.77 -16.54
N ASN A 29 14.79 5.96 -15.27
CA ASN A 29 14.94 4.99 -14.19
C ASN A 29 13.58 4.51 -13.63
N SER A 30 12.48 4.74 -14.36
CA SER A 30 11.14 4.31 -13.95
C SER A 30 10.94 2.82 -14.27
N PRO A 31 10.84 1.94 -13.25
CA PRO A 31 10.57 0.53 -13.48
C PRO A 31 9.17 0.29 -14.04
N ALA A 32 9.07 -0.67 -14.96
CA ALA A 32 7.81 -1.16 -15.51
C ALA A 32 7.84 -2.69 -15.54
N ALA A 33 6.87 -3.33 -14.88
CA ALA A 33 6.84 -4.79 -14.75
C ALA A 33 5.54 -5.40 -15.28
N LEU A 34 5.62 -6.46 -16.06
CA LEU A 34 4.50 -7.34 -16.36
C LEU A 34 4.68 -8.65 -15.59
N VAL A 35 3.66 -9.05 -14.85
CA VAL A 35 3.52 -10.40 -14.29
C VAL A 35 2.38 -11.09 -15.03
N THR A 36 2.64 -12.24 -15.64
CA THR A 36 1.63 -12.94 -16.43
C THR A 36 1.67 -14.45 -16.25
N THR A 37 0.51 -15.09 -16.36
CA THR A 37 0.40 -16.56 -16.45
C THR A 37 0.61 -17.09 -17.86
N SER A 38 0.74 -16.21 -18.85
CA SER A 38 0.88 -16.56 -20.27
C SER A 38 2.23 -16.16 -20.83
N GLU A 39 3.05 -17.16 -21.17
CA GLU A 39 4.31 -16.92 -21.89
C GLU A 39 4.06 -16.29 -23.27
N ARG A 40 2.96 -16.66 -23.93
CA ARG A 40 2.57 -16.11 -25.22
C ARG A 40 2.32 -14.60 -25.08
N LEU A 41 1.45 -14.20 -24.14
CA LEU A 41 1.18 -12.78 -23.90
C LEU A 41 2.46 -12.03 -23.53
N GLY A 42 3.29 -12.57 -22.63
CA GLY A 42 4.53 -11.91 -22.23
C GLY A 42 5.45 -11.60 -23.42
N ARG A 43 5.56 -12.52 -24.39
CA ARG A 43 6.33 -12.29 -25.63
C ARG A 43 5.67 -11.27 -26.56
N GLU A 44 4.34 -11.32 -26.68
CA GLU A 44 3.57 -10.37 -27.48
C GLU A 44 3.70 -8.94 -26.95
N VAL A 45 3.65 -8.75 -25.62
CA VAL A 45 3.85 -7.46 -24.96
C VAL A 45 5.25 -6.92 -25.20
N ILE A 46 6.31 -7.74 -25.05
CA ILE A 46 7.69 -7.32 -25.36
C ILE A 46 7.77 -6.80 -26.79
N ALA A 47 7.20 -7.54 -27.76
CA ALA A 47 7.21 -7.13 -29.14
C ALA A 47 6.39 -5.86 -29.39
N ALA A 48 5.26 -5.67 -28.70
CA ALA A 48 4.42 -4.47 -28.78
C ALA A 48 5.15 -3.24 -28.21
N VAL A 49 5.82 -3.37 -27.06
CA VAL A 49 6.64 -2.30 -26.48
C VAL A 49 7.70 -1.82 -27.48
N GLU A 50 8.46 -2.73 -28.08
CA GLU A 50 9.49 -2.38 -29.08
C GLU A 50 8.91 -1.66 -30.31
N ARG A 51 7.71 -2.05 -30.76
CA ARG A 51 7.03 -1.38 -31.88
C ARG A 51 6.58 0.02 -31.49
N GLN A 52 5.91 0.16 -30.35
CA GLN A 52 5.33 1.42 -29.91
C GLN A 52 6.41 2.46 -29.57
N LEU A 53 7.53 2.03 -28.96
CA LEU A 53 8.69 2.88 -28.64
C LEU A 53 9.19 3.69 -29.83
N VAL A 54 9.14 3.14 -31.05
CA VAL A 54 9.61 3.83 -32.27
C VAL A 54 8.80 5.10 -32.56
N GLY A 55 7.51 5.12 -32.21
CA GLY A 55 6.59 6.22 -32.47
C GLY A 55 6.55 7.30 -31.39
N LEU A 56 7.12 7.04 -30.21
CA LEU A 56 7.05 7.97 -29.08
C LEU A 56 8.03 9.13 -29.24
N SER A 57 7.55 10.36 -29.05
CA SER A 57 8.43 11.54 -28.94
C SER A 57 9.34 11.49 -27.70
N THR A 58 8.92 10.73 -26.67
CA THR A 58 9.62 10.48 -25.41
C THR A 58 10.51 9.22 -25.47
N ARG A 59 10.77 8.66 -26.67
CA ARG A 59 11.56 7.43 -26.86
C ARG A 59 12.92 7.44 -26.16
N GLU A 60 13.64 8.57 -26.17
CA GLU A 60 14.97 8.67 -25.54
C GLU A 60 14.91 8.56 -24.01
N ILE A 61 13.73 8.70 -23.41
CA ILE A 61 13.47 8.48 -21.98
C ILE A 61 12.90 7.07 -21.75
N CYS A 62 11.87 6.70 -22.50
CA CYS A 62 11.19 5.41 -22.36
C CYS A 62 12.09 4.23 -22.69
N GLY A 63 12.93 4.36 -23.72
CA GLY A 63 13.82 3.31 -24.20
C GLY A 63 14.80 2.84 -23.12
N PRO A 64 15.57 3.74 -22.48
CA PRO A 64 16.39 3.39 -21.32
C PRO A 64 15.59 2.82 -20.15
N ALA A 65 14.44 3.41 -19.80
CA ALA A 65 13.60 2.91 -18.70
C ALA A 65 13.17 1.45 -18.95
N TRP A 66 12.67 1.14 -20.14
CA TRP A 66 12.29 -0.22 -20.51
C TRP A 66 13.48 -1.17 -20.60
N ARG A 67 14.58 -0.75 -21.25
CA ARG A 67 15.77 -1.60 -21.43
C ARG A 67 16.43 -1.98 -20.10
N ASP A 68 16.55 -1.02 -19.19
CA ASP A 68 17.36 -1.18 -17.98
C ASP A 68 16.52 -1.60 -16.77
N TYR A 69 15.22 -1.27 -16.75
CA TYR A 69 14.32 -1.52 -15.61
C TYR A 69 12.98 -2.17 -15.99
N GLY A 70 12.74 -2.44 -17.28
CA GLY A 70 11.59 -3.19 -17.75
C GLY A 70 11.74 -4.68 -17.42
N SER A 71 10.65 -5.32 -17.01
CA SER A 71 10.64 -6.76 -16.72
C SER A 71 9.35 -7.43 -17.14
N VAL A 72 9.47 -8.68 -17.62
CA VAL A 72 8.34 -9.56 -17.89
C VAL A 72 8.58 -10.87 -17.14
N ILE A 73 7.69 -11.18 -16.21
CA ILE A 73 7.78 -12.31 -15.29
C ILE A 73 6.62 -13.26 -15.61
N VAL A 74 6.97 -14.45 -16.09
CA VAL A 74 5.98 -15.50 -16.35
C VAL A 74 5.88 -16.40 -15.12
N VAL A 75 4.67 -16.54 -14.59
CA VAL A 75 4.35 -17.37 -13.42
C VAL A 75 3.40 -18.50 -13.81
N LYS A 76 3.25 -19.51 -12.93
CA LYS A 76 2.46 -20.72 -13.23
C LYS A 76 0.99 -20.58 -12.86
N SER A 77 0.66 -19.69 -11.94
CA SER A 77 -0.70 -19.49 -11.46
C SER A 77 -0.95 -18.03 -11.08
N ARG A 78 -2.23 -17.69 -10.92
CA ARG A 78 -2.68 -16.40 -10.41
C ARG A 78 -2.24 -16.16 -8.96
N GLU A 79 -2.14 -17.21 -8.15
CA GLU A 79 -1.61 -17.14 -6.78
C GLU A 79 -0.13 -16.77 -6.78
N ASP A 80 0.68 -17.36 -7.67
CA ASP A 80 2.08 -16.97 -7.85
C ASP A 80 2.19 -15.51 -8.33
N ALA A 81 1.27 -15.04 -9.18
CA ALA A 81 1.23 -13.66 -9.64
C ALA A 81 1.01 -12.68 -8.47
N VAL A 82 0.05 -12.98 -7.58
CA VAL A 82 -0.20 -12.21 -6.35
C VAL A 82 1.03 -12.20 -5.46
N LEU A 83 1.67 -13.36 -5.22
CA LEU A 83 2.89 -13.43 -4.40
C LEU A 83 4.01 -12.56 -4.95
N VAL A 84 4.24 -12.59 -6.27
CA VAL A 84 5.24 -11.73 -6.92
C VAL A 84 4.84 -10.26 -6.78
N MET A 85 3.58 -9.92 -7.01
CA MET A 85 3.14 -8.54 -7.00
C MET A 85 3.14 -7.91 -5.61
N ASP A 86 2.74 -8.66 -4.58
CA ASP A 86 2.81 -8.23 -3.19
C ASP A 86 4.26 -8.10 -2.69
N GLU A 87 5.20 -8.82 -3.30
CA GLU A 87 6.63 -8.67 -3.07
C GLU A 87 7.20 -7.44 -3.81
N LEU A 88 6.73 -7.14 -5.00
CA LEU A 88 7.10 -5.90 -5.69
C LEU A 88 6.53 -4.66 -4.98
N ALA A 89 5.31 -4.76 -4.45
CA ALA A 89 4.57 -3.69 -3.78
C ALA A 89 4.61 -2.38 -4.59
N PRO A 90 4.13 -2.40 -5.84
CA PRO A 90 4.30 -1.30 -6.79
C PRO A 90 3.52 -0.05 -6.38
N GLU A 91 3.99 1.11 -6.82
CA GLU A 91 3.25 2.38 -6.74
C GLU A 91 1.90 2.28 -7.45
N HIS A 92 1.91 1.87 -8.72
CA HIS A 92 0.71 1.65 -9.53
C HIS A 92 0.60 0.18 -9.93
N LEU A 93 -0.56 -0.42 -9.71
CA LEU A 93 -0.85 -1.80 -10.09
C LEU A 93 -2.08 -1.88 -11.00
N GLU A 94 -1.90 -2.31 -12.23
CA GLU A 94 -3.01 -2.66 -13.11
C GLU A 94 -3.26 -4.17 -13.13
N VAL A 95 -4.53 -4.56 -13.20
CA VAL A 95 -4.98 -5.94 -13.40
C VAL A 95 -5.84 -5.97 -14.64
N GLN A 96 -5.35 -6.65 -15.68
CA GLN A 96 -6.02 -6.81 -16.96
C GLN A 96 -6.24 -8.31 -17.22
N THR A 97 -7.28 -8.89 -16.62
CA THR A 97 -7.50 -10.35 -16.64
C THR A 97 -8.97 -10.70 -16.87
N SER A 98 -9.26 -12.00 -16.95
CA SER A 98 -10.62 -12.53 -16.93
C SER A 98 -11.21 -12.68 -15.52
N GLU A 99 -10.41 -12.49 -14.46
CA GLU A 99 -10.77 -12.71 -13.06
C GLU A 99 -10.41 -11.52 -12.16
N ASP A 100 -10.64 -10.29 -12.61
CA ASP A 100 -10.19 -9.06 -11.91
C ASP A 100 -10.66 -8.97 -10.44
N GLU A 101 -11.89 -9.39 -10.15
CA GLU A 101 -12.44 -9.42 -8.78
C GLU A 101 -11.64 -10.34 -7.86
N TRP A 102 -11.14 -11.47 -8.37
CA TRP A 102 -10.33 -12.39 -7.57
C TRP A 102 -9.00 -11.75 -7.17
N TYR A 103 -8.34 -11.04 -8.09
CA TYR A 103 -7.09 -10.34 -7.78
C TYR A 103 -7.31 -9.19 -6.80
N HIS A 104 -8.40 -8.43 -6.95
CA HIS A 104 -8.76 -7.37 -6.00
C HIS A 104 -8.86 -7.90 -4.57
N ASP A 105 -9.46 -9.06 -4.37
CA ASP A 105 -9.63 -9.65 -3.05
C ASP A 105 -8.36 -10.31 -2.50
N ALA A 106 -7.42 -10.69 -3.38
CA ALA A 106 -6.21 -11.41 -3.02
C ALA A 106 -4.98 -10.52 -2.76
N LEU A 107 -4.88 -9.37 -3.44
CA LEU A 107 -3.73 -8.46 -3.37
C LEU A 107 -3.70 -7.66 -2.06
N ALA A 108 -2.51 -7.52 -1.47
CA ALA A 108 -2.33 -6.82 -0.20
C ALA A 108 -1.45 -5.57 -0.30
N ASN A 109 -0.48 -5.52 -1.22
CA ASN A 109 0.51 -4.44 -1.29
C ASN A 109 0.53 -3.74 -2.65
N TYR A 110 -0.07 -2.56 -2.73
CA TYR A 110 -0.01 -1.65 -3.89
C TYR A 110 -0.29 -0.20 -3.44
N GLY A 111 0.21 0.79 -4.17
CA GLY A 111 -0.12 2.20 -3.92
C GLY A 111 -1.53 2.55 -4.40
N SER A 112 -1.83 2.26 -5.66
CA SER A 112 -3.17 2.36 -6.26
C SER A 112 -3.41 1.18 -7.21
N LEU A 113 -4.61 0.61 -7.15
CA LEU A 113 -5.04 -0.54 -7.94
C LEU A 113 -6.01 -0.11 -9.04
N PHE A 114 -5.83 -0.66 -10.22
CA PHE A 114 -6.59 -0.36 -11.43
C PHE A 114 -7.11 -1.67 -12.03
N LEU A 115 -8.42 -1.80 -12.16
CA LEU A 115 -9.07 -3.07 -12.51
C LEU A 115 -9.68 -3.02 -13.91
N GLY A 116 -9.32 -3.99 -14.74
CA GLY A 116 -9.78 -4.15 -16.11
C GLY A 116 -9.03 -3.29 -17.13
N GLN A 117 -9.06 -3.73 -18.39
CA GLN A 117 -8.31 -3.14 -19.52
C GLN A 117 -8.59 -1.66 -19.83
N TRP A 118 -9.63 -1.07 -19.25
CA TRP A 118 -10.02 0.33 -19.50
C TRP A 118 -9.58 1.28 -18.38
N SER A 119 -8.92 0.76 -17.33
CA SER A 119 -8.56 1.50 -16.13
C SER A 119 -7.10 1.94 -16.14
N THR A 120 -6.64 2.59 -17.20
CA THR A 120 -5.22 3.03 -17.29
C THR A 120 -4.82 3.98 -16.15
N VAL A 121 -3.57 3.88 -15.68
CA VAL A 121 -2.95 4.81 -14.70
C VAL A 121 -3.15 6.27 -15.09
N ALA A 122 -3.09 6.58 -16.39
CA ALA A 122 -3.22 7.95 -16.90
C ALA A 122 -4.53 8.63 -16.45
N TYR A 123 -5.63 7.89 -16.27
CA TYR A 123 -6.90 8.46 -15.82
C TYR A 123 -6.86 8.94 -14.37
N SER A 124 -6.15 8.23 -13.50
CA SER A 124 -5.89 8.66 -12.12
C SER A 124 -4.92 9.84 -12.09
N ASP A 125 -3.84 9.76 -12.87
CA ASP A 125 -2.78 10.77 -12.89
C ASP A 125 -3.25 12.14 -13.33
N LYS A 126 -4.25 12.21 -14.21
CA LYS A 126 -4.85 13.48 -14.66
C LYS A 126 -6.08 13.88 -13.85
N GLY A 127 -6.38 13.16 -12.76
CA GLY A 127 -7.46 13.48 -11.83
C GLY A 127 -8.86 13.19 -12.36
N MET A 128 -8.99 12.39 -13.43
CA MET A 128 -10.30 12.04 -14.01
C MET A 128 -11.00 10.95 -13.21
N ALA A 129 -10.23 10.03 -12.61
CA ALA A 129 -10.76 8.97 -11.73
C ALA A 129 -11.01 9.44 -10.27
N GLY A 130 -10.43 10.57 -9.86
CA GLY A 130 -10.59 11.16 -8.52
C GLY A 130 -9.69 10.57 -7.41
N THR A 131 -8.90 9.54 -7.70
CA THR A 131 -7.82 9.03 -6.87
C THR A 131 -6.65 10.01 -6.79
N ASN A 132 -5.80 9.88 -5.77
CA ASN A 132 -4.60 10.73 -5.62
C ASN A 132 -3.38 10.03 -6.21
N HIS A 133 -2.65 10.71 -7.10
CA HIS A 133 -1.45 10.17 -7.74
C HIS A 133 -0.15 10.35 -6.93
N THR A 134 -0.20 10.94 -5.73
CA THR A 134 0.95 10.98 -4.84
C THR A 134 0.97 9.69 -4.02
N LEU A 135 1.74 8.73 -4.51
CA LEU A 135 1.74 7.34 -4.03
C LEU A 135 3.11 6.94 -3.48
N PRO A 136 3.17 5.90 -2.63
CA PRO A 136 4.43 5.35 -2.15
C PRO A 136 5.15 4.59 -3.28
N THR A 137 6.45 4.82 -3.43
CA THR A 137 7.31 4.17 -4.44
C THR A 137 8.36 3.28 -3.78
N ALA A 138 9.10 2.51 -4.59
CA ALA A 138 10.21 1.64 -4.20
C ALA A 138 9.84 0.64 -3.08
N GLY A 139 8.67 0.00 -3.21
CA GLY A 139 8.16 -0.95 -2.23
C GLY A 139 7.54 -0.31 -0.99
N GLY A 140 7.43 1.01 -0.94
CA GLY A 140 6.83 1.73 0.18
C GLY A 140 5.35 1.39 0.43
N ALA A 141 4.65 0.83 -0.56
CA ALA A 141 3.27 0.38 -0.44
C ALA A 141 3.07 -0.72 0.63
N ARG A 142 4.13 -1.44 1.03
CA ARG A 142 4.06 -2.44 2.11
C ARG A 142 3.73 -1.86 3.49
N HIS A 143 3.97 -0.57 3.68
CA HIS A 143 3.84 0.07 5.00
C HIS A 143 3.33 1.52 4.93
N SER A 144 3.07 2.04 3.74
CA SER A 144 2.60 3.41 3.52
C SER A 144 1.40 3.40 2.59
N ALA A 145 0.41 4.24 2.88
CA ALA A 145 -0.69 4.51 1.97
C ALA A 145 -0.41 5.75 1.11
N GLY A 146 -1.08 5.82 -0.04
CA GLY A 146 -1.18 7.01 -0.87
C GLY A 146 -1.66 8.24 -0.12
N LEU A 147 -1.36 9.42 -0.66
CA LEU A 147 -1.78 10.69 -0.09
C LEU A 147 -3.31 10.76 0.00
N SER A 148 -3.81 11.07 1.18
CA SER A 148 -5.24 11.26 1.43
C SER A 148 -5.44 12.38 2.44
N VAL A 149 -6.69 12.80 2.64
CA VAL A 149 -7.06 13.79 3.65
C VAL A 149 -6.53 13.45 5.05
N SER A 150 -6.38 12.15 5.36
CA SER A 150 -5.81 11.69 6.63
C SER A 150 -4.42 12.25 6.94
N ARG A 151 -3.61 12.55 5.91
CA ARG A 151 -2.27 13.15 6.05
C ARG A 151 -2.30 14.62 6.45
N TYR A 152 -3.44 15.28 6.24
CA TYR A 152 -3.68 16.67 6.61
C TYR A 152 -4.48 16.80 7.92
N LEU A 153 -4.91 15.68 8.49
CA LEU A 153 -5.58 15.63 9.79
C LEU A 153 -4.56 15.34 10.89
N LYS A 154 -4.82 15.88 12.08
CA LYS A 154 -4.09 15.54 13.31
C LYS A 154 -5.06 14.86 14.28
N PRO A 155 -5.08 13.52 14.37
CA PRO A 155 -5.91 12.81 15.34
C PRO A 155 -5.46 13.16 16.77
N LEU A 156 -6.33 13.80 17.54
CA LEU A 156 -6.10 14.08 18.97
C LEU A 156 -6.91 13.10 19.81
N THR A 157 -6.27 12.48 20.80
CA THR A 157 -6.94 11.60 21.76
C THR A 157 -7.21 12.35 23.06
N TYR A 158 -8.33 12.03 23.70
CA TYR A 158 -8.66 12.52 25.04
C TYR A 158 -9.40 11.43 25.81
N GLN A 159 -9.29 11.44 27.13
CA GLN A 159 -10.05 10.55 27.99
C GLN A 159 -10.68 11.33 29.14
N ARG A 160 -11.89 10.91 29.54
CA ARG A 160 -12.54 11.35 30.77
C ARG A 160 -13.12 10.11 31.45
N ILE A 161 -12.49 9.70 32.54
CA ILE A 161 -13.00 8.62 33.38
C ILE A 161 -13.95 9.23 34.41
N SER A 162 -15.15 8.66 34.52
CA SER A 162 -16.11 9.08 35.53
C SER A 162 -15.62 8.66 36.92
N ARG A 163 -16.07 9.37 37.95
CA ARG A 163 -15.80 9.01 39.34
C ARG A 163 -16.18 7.54 39.61
N ALA A 164 -17.35 7.11 39.13
CA ALA A 164 -17.85 5.75 39.33
C ALA A 164 -17.04 4.66 38.61
N ALA A 165 -16.47 4.96 37.44
CA ALA A 165 -15.66 4.02 36.67
C ALA A 165 -14.24 3.83 37.23
N THR A 166 -13.81 4.65 38.19
CA THR A 166 -12.44 4.57 38.72
C THR A 166 -12.16 3.19 39.35
N LEU A 167 -13.12 2.63 40.08
CA LEU A 167 -12.94 1.32 40.73
C LEU A 167 -12.92 0.14 39.74
N SER A 168 -13.35 0.32 38.49
CA SER A 168 -13.24 -0.72 37.46
C SER A 168 -11.91 -0.69 36.69
N VAL A 169 -11.17 0.42 36.73
CA VAL A 169 -9.92 0.58 35.97
C VAL A 169 -8.68 0.68 36.87
N ALA A 170 -8.77 1.42 37.96
CA ALA A 170 -7.63 1.70 38.83
C ALA A 170 -6.96 0.44 39.42
N PRO A 171 -7.69 -0.62 39.82
CA PRO A 171 -7.04 -1.83 40.35
C PRO A 171 -6.13 -2.50 39.31
N ALA A 172 -6.53 -2.54 38.03
CA ALA A 172 -5.70 -3.09 36.97
C ALA A 172 -4.44 -2.23 36.74
N VAL A 173 -4.58 -0.90 36.78
CA VAL A 173 -3.44 0.03 36.68
C VAL A 173 -2.47 -0.17 37.85
N GLU A 174 -2.97 -0.32 39.08
CA GLU A 174 -2.14 -0.58 40.26
C GLU A 174 -1.30 -1.86 40.09
N ILE A 175 -1.92 -2.96 39.65
CA ILE A 175 -1.23 -4.25 39.43
C ILE A 175 -0.21 -4.16 38.29
N ILE A 176 -0.58 -3.58 37.16
CA ILE A 176 0.32 -3.44 36.00
C ILE A 176 1.52 -2.57 36.38
N SER A 177 1.27 -1.41 36.98
CA SER A 177 2.35 -0.50 37.39
C SER A 177 3.26 -1.10 38.47
N ALA A 178 2.73 -1.93 39.38
CA ALA A 178 3.56 -2.67 40.34
C ALA A 178 4.46 -3.68 39.63
N SER A 179 3.93 -4.43 38.66
CA SER A 179 4.70 -5.40 37.86
C SER A 179 5.79 -4.74 37.01
N GLU A 180 5.58 -3.49 36.58
CA GLU A 180 6.55 -2.71 35.80
C GLU A 180 7.59 -1.99 36.70
N GLY A 181 7.45 -2.05 38.03
CA GLY A 181 8.29 -1.30 38.97
C GLY A 181 8.05 0.22 38.93
N MET A 182 6.90 0.67 38.39
CA MET A 182 6.55 2.08 38.26
C MET A 182 5.76 2.58 39.48
N THR A 183 6.42 2.68 40.63
CA THR A 183 5.78 3.01 41.94
C THR A 183 4.96 4.30 41.90
N ALA A 184 5.42 5.34 41.19
CA ALA A 184 4.68 6.58 41.06
C ALA A 184 3.38 6.42 40.22
N HIS A 185 3.41 5.62 39.15
CA HIS A 185 2.21 5.32 38.35
C HIS A 185 1.19 4.53 39.16
N GLN A 186 1.67 3.50 39.87
CA GLN A 186 0.87 2.69 40.80
C GLN A 186 0.15 3.60 41.82
N ALA A 187 0.90 4.47 42.49
CA ALA A 187 0.36 5.40 43.49
C ALA A 187 -0.76 6.28 42.92
N THR A 188 -0.69 6.68 41.64
CA THR A 188 -1.76 7.48 41.04
C THR A 188 -3.11 6.76 41.05
N ALA A 189 -3.12 5.43 40.87
CA ALA A 189 -4.32 4.60 40.91
C ALA A 189 -4.74 4.33 42.36
N THR A 190 -3.82 3.88 43.21
CA THR A 190 -4.05 3.61 44.64
C THR A 190 -4.67 4.81 45.36
N MET A 191 -4.14 6.02 45.13
CA MET A 191 -4.65 7.23 45.76
C MET A 191 -6.06 7.62 45.31
N ARG A 192 -6.50 7.21 44.11
CA ARG A 192 -7.87 7.46 43.63
C ARG A 192 -8.85 6.43 44.20
N ILE A 193 -8.45 5.16 44.29
CA ILE A 193 -9.19 4.11 45.00
C ILE A 193 -9.42 4.55 46.46
N ALA A 194 -8.35 4.90 47.17
CA ALA A 194 -8.43 5.32 48.57
C ALA A 194 -9.38 6.52 48.79
N ARG A 195 -9.34 7.52 47.89
CA ARG A 195 -10.25 8.68 47.94
C ARG A 195 -11.72 8.33 47.69
N LEU A 196 -12.01 7.27 46.94
CA LEU A 196 -13.38 6.83 46.69
C LEU A 196 -13.93 5.96 47.80
N GLU A 197 -13.07 5.15 48.42
CA GLU A 197 -13.41 4.28 49.54
C GLU A 197 -13.37 5.01 50.89
N GLU A 198 -13.10 6.33 50.90
CA GLU A 198 -12.92 7.16 52.11
C GLU A 198 -11.85 6.62 53.08
N ARG A 199 -10.83 5.96 52.54
CA ARG A 199 -9.71 5.41 53.31
C ARG A 199 -8.63 6.48 53.53
N PRO A 200 -7.92 6.47 54.69
CA PRO A 200 -6.82 7.40 54.92
C PRO A 200 -5.76 7.28 53.82
N ALA A 201 -5.22 8.42 53.36
CA ALA A 201 -4.27 8.46 52.26
C ALA A 201 -2.99 7.68 52.60
N LEU A 202 -2.60 6.74 51.74
CA LEU A 202 -1.34 6.02 51.86
C LEU A 202 -0.16 6.95 51.52
N SER A 203 0.89 6.89 52.36
CA SER A 203 2.17 7.57 52.12
C SER A 203 2.82 7.03 50.85
N ILE A 204 3.35 7.90 50.00
CA ILE A 204 4.04 7.55 48.73
C ILE A 204 5.51 7.15 49.00
N ALA A 205 5.89 6.96 50.26
CA ALA A 205 7.24 6.61 50.66
C ALA A 205 7.24 5.28 51.42
N GLU A 206 7.63 4.22 50.71
CA GLU A 206 8.72 3.27 51.04
C GLU A 206 9.03 2.39 49.82
#